data_AF-A0A515KNC9-F1
#
_entry.id   AF-A0A515KNC9-F1
#
_cell.length_a   1.000
_cell.length_b   1.000
_cell.length_c   1.000
_cell.angle_alpha   90.00
_cell.angle_beta   90.00
_cell.angle_gamma   90.00
#
_symmetry.space_group_name_H-M   'P 1'
#
loop_
_entity.id
_entity.type
_entity.pdbx_description
1 polymer ?
#
loop_
_entity_poly.entity_id
_entity_poly.type
_entity_poly.pdbx_seq_one_letter_code
_entity_poly.pdbx_strand_id
1 'polypeptide(L)'
;MNIKPTIPYLTKQLAMPENIVPFVKEAVLLLPGEEEAHFLQLFSMTTIDLDPQNNLEWFMTIDAACLLWDMQRYRGWKNASIALHHSSAVGEALMQTHPGFLALGYNETIHAAVRVEHEAWRKDPAAADELRTRLDAMGYTQDGLLATAFARAAETIVRIEQLMASCRRQFSRLVNEAIVRKEFRIRAHRFAKKQQAKNVSDLSQKSAEDGV
;
A
#
# COMPACT_ATOMS: atom_id res chain seq x y z
N MET A 1 -7.16 -24.36 3.59
CA MET A 1 -5.95 -24.24 4.44
C MET A 1 -5.32 -22.89 4.15
N ASN A 2 -5.29 -21.99 5.13
CA ASN A 2 -4.71 -20.66 4.97
C ASN A 2 -3.25 -20.72 5.44
N ILE A 3 -2.34 -21.07 4.53
CA ILE A 3 -0.91 -21.18 4.86
C ILE A 3 -0.35 -19.75 4.80
N LYS A 4 0.07 -19.21 5.96
CA LYS A 4 0.78 -17.92 5.98
C LYS A 4 2.11 -18.11 5.24
N PRO A 5 2.41 -17.33 4.19
CA PRO A 5 3.69 -17.43 3.51
C PRO A 5 4.80 -17.08 4.50
N THR A 6 5.77 -17.99 4.64
CA THR A 6 6.99 -17.79 5.41
C THR A 6 8.18 -17.71 4.45
N ILE A 7 9.31 -17.17 4.88
CA ILE A 7 10.50 -17.07 4.02
C ILE A 7 10.97 -18.43 3.45
N PRO A 8 10.98 -19.54 4.22
CA PRO A 8 11.25 -20.87 3.69
C PRO A 8 10.23 -21.37 2.65
N TYR A 9 9.01 -20.83 2.69
CA TYR A 9 7.97 -21.11 1.69
C TYR A 9 8.23 -20.34 0.39
N LEU A 10 8.65 -19.07 0.48
CA LEU A 10 8.97 -18.25 -0.69
C LEU A 10 10.14 -18.80 -1.50
N THR A 11 11.21 -19.30 -0.87
CA THR A 11 12.36 -19.86 -1.60
C THR A 11 11.98 -21.08 -2.43
N LYS A 12 11.19 -22.00 -1.88
CA LYS A 12 10.78 -23.23 -2.58
C LYS A 12 9.78 -22.96 -3.70
N GLN A 13 8.87 -22.02 -3.52
CA GLN A 13 7.79 -21.78 -4.47
C GLN A 13 8.16 -20.78 -5.58
N LEU A 14 8.95 -19.75 -5.26
CA LEU A 14 9.29 -18.67 -6.19
C LEU A 14 10.66 -18.86 -6.87
N ALA A 15 11.33 -20.01 -6.65
CA ALA A 15 12.68 -20.28 -7.14
C ALA A 15 13.67 -19.14 -6.82
N MET A 16 13.50 -18.50 -5.66
CA MET A 16 14.27 -17.32 -5.26
C MET A 16 15.72 -17.71 -4.93
N PRO A 17 16.73 -17.04 -5.49
CA PRO A 17 18.13 -17.31 -5.18
C PRO A 17 18.44 -17.08 -3.69
N GLU A 18 19.25 -17.95 -3.10
CA GLU A 18 19.59 -17.88 -1.66
C GLU A 18 20.25 -16.55 -1.29
N ASN A 19 21.04 -15.96 -2.21
CA ASN A 19 21.68 -14.67 -2.03
C ASN A 19 20.71 -13.47 -2.04
N ILE A 20 19.45 -13.65 -2.48
CA ILE A 20 18.42 -12.60 -2.48
C ILE A 20 17.64 -12.59 -1.16
N VAL A 21 17.54 -13.73 -0.48
CA VAL A 21 16.78 -13.91 0.77
C VAL A 21 17.06 -12.83 1.83
N PRO A 22 18.33 -12.44 2.11
CA PRO A 22 18.62 -11.43 3.14
C PRO A 22 17.99 -10.07 2.81
N PHE A 23 17.98 -9.66 1.54
CA PHE A 23 17.44 -8.37 1.12
C PHE A 23 15.92 -8.32 1.24
N VAL A 24 15.23 -9.43 1.01
CA VAL A 24 13.78 -9.51 1.28
C VAL A 24 13.49 -9.33 2.77
N LYS A 25 14.30 -9.94 3.65
CA LYS A 25 14.15 -9.78 5.10
C LYS A 25 14.36 -8.33 5.54
N GLU A 26 15.39 -7.68 5.03
CA GLU A 26 15.70 -6.29 5.35
C GLU A 26 14.65 -5.31 4.81
N ALA A 27 14.00 -5.65 3.70
CA ALA A 27 12.92 -4.85 3.11
C ALA A 27 11.62 -4.86 3.94
N VAL A 28 11.44 -5.86 4.81
CA VAL A 28 10.28 -5.95 5.72
C VAL A 28 10.47 -4.98 6.89
N LEU A 29 10.14 -3.71 6.66
CA LEU A 29 9.88 -2.78 7.76
C LEU A 29 8.41 -2.90 8.13
N LEU A 30 8.05 -3.28 9.35
CA LEU A 30 6.65 -3.36 9.80
C LEU A 30 6.32 -2.23 10.78
N LEU A 31 5.18 -1.60 10.59
CA LEU A 31 4.59 -0.66 11.53
C LEU A 31 3.64 -1.39 12.51
N PRO A 32 3.29 -0.80 13.65
CA PRO A 32 2.34 -1.40 14.59
C PRO A 32 1.02 -1.77 13.91
N GLY A 33 0.60 -3.03 14.09
CA GLY A 33 -0.62 -3.59 13.50
C GLY A 33 -0.46 -4.18 12.09
N GLU A 34 0.73 -4.09 11.48
CA GLU A 34 1.02 -4.74 10.21
C GLU A 34 1.50 -6.19 10.41
N GLU A 35 1.11 -7.08 9.50
CA GLU A 35 1.53 -8.49 9.51
C GLU A 35 2.55 -8.75 8.39
N GLU A 36 3.67 -9.38 8.76
CA GLU A 36 4.69 -9.84 7.81
C GLU A 36 4.08 -10.69 6.67
N ALA A 37 3.14 -11.57 7.02
CA ALA A 37 2.49 -12.46 6.06
C ALA A 37 1.80 -11.70 4.90
N HIS A 38 1.23 -10.52 5.15
CA HIS A 38 0.60 -9.71 4.11
C HIS A 38 1.64 -9.09 3.17
N PHE A 39 2.77 -8.62 3.72
CA PHE A 39 3.87 -8.14 2.89
C PHE A 39 4.43 -9.27 2.03
N LEU A 40 4.69 -10.45 2.60
CA LEU A 40 5.22 -11.59 1.86
C LEU A 40 4.24 -12.10 0.79
N GLN A 41 2.93 -11.99 1.02
CA GLN A 41 1.92 -12.27 0.00
C GLN A 41 1.99 -11.27 -1.15
N LEU A 42 2.07 -9.96 -0.86
CA LEU A 42 2.24 -8.92 -1.87
C LEU A 42 3.54 -9.11 -2.67
N PHE A 43 4.64 -9.42 -1.99
CA PHE A 43 5.92 -9.73 -2.62
C PHE A 43 5.82 -10.95 -3.54
N SER A 44 5.15 -12.02 -3.09
CA SER A 44 4.91 -13.22 -3.91
C SER A 44 4.12 -12.90 -5.18
N MET A 45 3.03 -12.13 -5.07
CA MET A 45 2.26 -11.68 -6.24
C MET A 45 3.11 -10.86 -7.21
N THR A 46 3.89 -9.90 -6.68
CA THR A 46 4.78 -9.06 -7.49
C THR A 46 5.85 -9.89 -8.19
N THR A 47 6.37 -10.92 -7.51
CA THR A 47 7.36 -11.85 -8.06
C THR A 47 6.77 -12.68 -9.20
N ILE A 48 5.54 -13.17 -9.05
CA ILE A 48 4.84 -13.92 -10.11
C ILE A 48 4.63 -13.02 -11.34
N ASP A 49 4.22 -11.77 -11.13
CA ASP A 49 3.92 -10.85 -12.23
C ASP A 49 5.18 -10.39 -12.99
N LEU A 50 6.27 -10.11 -12.26
CA LEU A 50 7.53 -9.64 -12.87
C LEU A 50 8.40 -10.78 -13.38
N ASP A 51 8.31 -11.96 -12.74
CA ASP A 51 9.05 -13.18 -13.10
C ASP A 51 10.57 -12.93 -13.26
N PRO A 52 11.24 -12.49 -12.16
CA PRO A 52 12.65 -12.09 -12.19
C PRO A 52 13.59 -13.27 -12.46
N GLN A 53 14.50 -13.12 -13.43
CA GLN A 53 15.41 -14.20 -13.84
C GLN A 53 16.87 -13.97 -13.45
N ASN A 54 17.21 -12.76 -12.99
CA ASN A 54 18.57 -12.41 -12.58
C ASN A 54 18.53 -11.52 -11.33
N ASN A 55 19.68 -11.39 -10.65
CA ASN A 55 19.76 -10.66 -9.38
C ASN A 55 19.21 -9.23 -9.46
N LEU A 56 19.47 -8.52 -10.57
CA LEU A 56 18.98 -7.15 -10.72
C LEU A 56 17.45 -7.10 -10.83
N GLU A 57 16.84 -8.03 -11.57
CA GLU A 57 15.38 -8.15 -11.64
C GLU A 57 14.77 -8.54 -10.28
N TRP A 58 15.49 -9.33 -9.48
CA TRP A 58 15.08 -9.63 -8.11
C TRP A 58 15.09 -8.38 -7.21
N PHE A 59 16.13 -7.54 -7.28
CA PHE A 59 16.16 -6.26 -6.57
C PHE A 59 15.03 -5.34 -7.01
N MET A 60 14.78 -5.24 -8.33
CA MET A 60 13.64 -4.50 -8.85
C MET A 60 12.31 -5.03 -8.29
N THR A 61 12.14 -6.35 -8.20
CA THR A 61 10.93 -6.97 -7.67
C THR A 61 10.73 -6.65 -6.18
N ILE A 62 11.81 -6.65 -5.38
CA ILE A 62 11.78 -6.23 -3.98
C ILE A 62 11.32 -4.77 -3.87
N ASP A 63 11.97 -3.86 -4.60
CA ASP A 63 11.64 -2.44 -4.59
C ASP A 63 10.20 -2.19 -5.05
N ALA A 64 9.72 -2.91 -6.06
CA ALA A 64 8.34 -2.84 -6.53
C ALA A 64 7.34 -3.23 -5.43
N ALA A 65 7.60 -4.31 -4.70
CA ALA A 65 6.77 -4.76 -3.59
C ALA A 65 6.78 -3.74 -2.44
N CYS A 66 7.94 -3.17 -2.10
CA CYS A 66 8.04 -2.10 -1.11
C CYS A 66 7.23 -0.86 -1.50
N LEU A 67 7.31 -0.41 -2.75
CA LEU A 67 6.53 0.72 -3.25
C LEU A 67 5.02 0.44 -3.19
N LEU A 68 4.59 -0.78 -3.52
CA LEU A 68 3.19 -1.19 -3.39
C LEU A 68 2.73 -1.20 -1.93
N TRP A 69 3.58 -1.67 -1.02
CA TRP A 69 3.32 -1.70 0.41
C TRP A 69 3.17 -0.28 0.99
N ASP A 70 4.07 0.64 0.63
CA ASP A 70 3.99 2.03 1.06
C ASP A 70 2.74 2.74 0.50
N MET A 71 2.35 2.46 -0.75
CA MET A 71 1.09 2.97 -1.28
C MET A 71 -0.13 2.49 -0.49
N GLN A 72 -0.14 1.25 0.01
CA GLN A 72 -1.20 0.75 0.89
C GLN A 72 -1.20 1.50 2.23
N ARG A 73 -0.04 1.72 2.84
CA ARG A 73 0.09 2.52 4.07
C ARG A 73 -0.46 3.92 3.91
N TYR A 74 -0.07 4.61 2.84
CA TYR A 74 -0.51 5.97 2.57
C TYR A 74 -2.02 6.06 2.39
N ARG A 75 -2.66 5.06 1.76
CA ARG A 75 -4.13 4.98 1.71
C ARG A 75 -4.73 4.83 3.12
N GLY A 76 -4.14 3.98 3.96
CA GLY A 76 -4.55 3.82 5.35
C GLY A 76 -4.42 5.12 6.16
N TRP A 77 -3.29 5.81 6.04
CA TRP A 77 -3.03 7.08 6.73
C TRP A 77 -3.97 8.20 6.28
N LYS A 78 -4.30 8.26 4.99
CA LYS A 78 -5.30 9.20 4.47
C LYS A 78 -6.66 9.00 5.17
N ASN A 79 -7.13 7.76 5.23
CA ASN A 79 -8.39 7.42 5.87
C ASN A 79 -8.35 7.69 7.38
N ALA A 80 -7.25 7.34 8.05
CA ALA A 80 -7.05 7.60 9.47
C ALA A 80 -7.04 9.10 9.80
N SER A 81 -6.41 9.92 8.96
CA SER A 81 -6.39 11.38 9.12
C SER A 81 -7.81 11.97 9.04
N ILE A 82 -8.61 11.56 8.05
CA ILE A 82 -10.01 11.99 7.92
C ILE A 82 -10.82 11.55 9.15
N ALA A 83 -10.70 10.29 9.56
CA ALA A 83 -11.43 9.75 10.70
C ALA A 83 -11.08 10.48 12.02
N LEU A 84 -9.80 10.80 12.22
CA LEU A 84 -9.34 11.58 13.38
C LEU A 84 -9.96 12.98 13.41
N HIS A 85 -9.90 13.70 12.29
CA HIS A 85 -10.48 15.05 12.22
C HIS A 85 -12.01 15.04 12.29
N HIS A 86 -12.67 14.00 11.79
CA HIS A 86 -14.12 13.83 11.92
C HIS A 86 -14.53 13.59 13.37
N SER A 87 -13.83 12.70 14.07
CA SER A 87 -13.99 12.49 15.51
C SER A 87 -13.81 13.80 16.30
N SER A 88 -12.77 14.58 15.98
CA SER A 88 -12.55 15.90 16.60
C SER A 88 -13.69 16.88 16.32
N ALA A 89 -14.15 16.96 15.07
CA ALA A 89 -15.25 17.85 14.68
C ALA A 89 -16.56 17.50 15.39
N VAL A 90 -16.86 16.21 15.54
CA VAL A 90 -18.02 15.74 16.33
C VAL A 90 -17.86 16.13 17.80
N GLY A 91 -16.69 15.90 18.40
CA GLY A 91 -16.45 16.29 19.80
C GLY A 91 -16.64 17.79 20.05
N GLU A 92 -16.18 18.64 19.13
CA GLU A 92 -16.40 20.10 19.21
C GLU A 92 -17.86 20.49 19.02
N ALA A 93 -18.57 19.86 18.06
CA ALA A 93 -19.99 20.11 17.86
C ALA A 93 -20.83 19.67 19.08
N LEU A 94 -20.47 18.53 19.70
CA LEU A 94 -21.08 18.09 20.96
C LEU A 94 -20.84 19.10 22.09
N MET A 95 -19.63 19.65 22.20
CA MET A 95 -19.35 20.72 23.16
C MET A 95 -20.24 21.94 22.92
N GLN A 96 -20.31 22.43 21.69
CA GLN A 96 -21.03 23.64 21.33
C GLN A 96 -22.55 23.50 21.48
N THR A 97 -23.08 22.29 21.36
CA THR A 97 -24.51 21.98 21.50
C THR A 97 -24.89 21.46 22.89
N HIS A 98 -23.93 21.27 23.79
CA HIS A 98 -24.20 20.79 25.13
C HIS A 98 -25.06 21.82 25.90
N PRO A 99 -26.18 21.41 26.53
CA PRO A 99 -27.10 22.34 27.21
C PRO A 99 -26.42 23.22 28.26
N GLY A 100 -25.48 22.63 29.02
CA GLY A 100 -24.69 23.37 30.01
C GLY A 100 -23.74 24.40 29.38
N PHE A 101 -23.22 24.15 28.17
CA PHE A 101 -22.31 25.06 27.50
C PHE A 101 -23.04 26.33 27.03
N LEU A 102 -24.26 26.17 26.51
CA LEU A 102 -25.11 27.28 26.10
C LEU A 102 -25.52 28.20 27.27
N ALA A 103 -25.69 27.62 28.47
CA ALA A 103 -26.12 28.36 29.65
C ALA A 103 -24.98 28.99 30.45
N LEU A 104 -23.83 28.30 30.57
CA LEU A 104 -22.76 28.64 31.50
C LEU A 104 -21.39 28.85 30.83
N GLY A 105 -21.28 28.63 29.53
CA GLY A 105 -20.01 28.62 28.81
C GLY A 105 -19.14 27.41 29.15
N TYR A 106 -17.83 27.55 28.99
CA TYR A 106 -16.88 26.47 29.27
C TYR A 106 -16.77 26.17 30.78
N ASN A 107 -16.95 24.90 31.15
CA ASN A 107 -16.71 24.37 32.49
C ASN A 107 -16.11 22.96 32.39
N GLU A 108 -15.20 22.60 33.29
CA GLU A 108 -14.56 21.29 33.36
C GLU A 108 -15.58 20.14 33.49
N THR A 109 -16.68 20.35 34.20
CA THR A 109 -17.75 19.36 34.33
C THR A 109 -18.47 19.10 33.00
N ILE A 110 -18.68 20.15 32.21
CA ILE A 110 -19.26 20.05 30.86
C ILE A 110 -18.28 19.33 29.93
N HIS A 111 -16.99 19.67 30.01
CA HIS A 111 -15.96 19.02 29.21
C HIS A 111 -15.85 17.51 29.51
N ALA A 112 -15.94 17.11 30.79
CA ALA A 112 -16.00 15.71 31.18
C ALA A 112 -17.25 15.00 30.63
N ALA A 113 -18.43 15.64 30.71
CA ALA A 113 -19.67 15.08 30.18
C ALA A 113 -19.62 14.89 28.65
N VAL A 114 -19.15 15.90 27.91
CA VAL A 114 -18.98 15.83 26.45
C VAL A 114 -17.99 14.75 26.06
N ARG A 115 -16.93 14.52 26.85
CA ARG A 115 -15.99 13.41 26.59
C ARG A 115 -16.66 12.04 26.72
N VAL A 116 -17.59 11.88 27.67
CA VAL A 116 -18.39 10.65 27.81
C VAL A 116 -19.34 10.49 26.63
N GLU A 117 -20.07 11.53 26.24
CA GLU A 117 -20.94 11.51 25.06
C GLU A 117 -20.16 11.19 23.78
N HIS A 118 -18.99 11.79 23.60
CA HIS A 118 -18.13 11.55 22.44
C HIS A 118 -17.57 10.11 22.43
N GLU A 119 -17.28 9.53 23.58
CA GLU A 119 -16.90 8.12 23.69
C GLU A 119 -18.09 7.19 23.36
N ALA A 120 -19.29 7.52 23.85
CA ALA A 120 -20.52 6.80 23.54
C ALA A 120 -20.82 6.84 22.04
N TRP A 121 -20.71 8.02 21.41
CA TRP A 121 -20.84 8.18 19.96
C TRP A 121 -19.90 7.26 19.16
N ARG A 122 -18.68 6.99 19.66
CA ARG A 122 -17.71 6.11 18.97
C ARG A 122 -17.98 4.62 19.18
N LYS A 123 -18.56 4.22 20.30
CA LYS A 123 -18.64 2.82 20.73
C LYS A 123 -20.05 2.22 20.66
N ASP A 124 -21.08 3.04 20.79
CA ASP A 124 -22.47 2.62 20.87
C ASP A 124 -23.26 3.20 19.68
N PRO A 125 -23.69 2.36 18.72
CA PRO A 125 -24.49 2.79 17.58
C PRO A 125 -25.81 3.48 17.97
N ALA A 126 -26.47 3.04 19.05
CA ALA A 126 -27.74 3.63 19.46
C ALA A 126 -27.53 5.05 20.01
N ALA A 127 -26.53 5.23 20.86
CA ALA A 127 -26.12 6.55 21.34
C ALA A 127 -25.63 7.45 20.19
N ALA A 128 -24.94 6.88 19.20
CA ALA A 128 -24.48 7.62 18.04
C ALA A 128 -25.64 8.21 17.21
N ASP A 129 -26.71 7.45 17.02
CA ASP A 129 -27.90 7.90 16.29
C ASP A 129 -28.67 9.00 17.04
N GLU A 130 -28.81 8.87 18.36
CA GLU A 130 -29.41 9.91 19.21
C GLU A 130 -28.59 11.22 19.14
N LEU A 131 -27.27 11.12 19.33
CA LEU A 131 -26.39 12.28 19.29
C LEU A 131 -26.33 12.91 17.90
N ARG A 132 -26.38 12.13 16.82
CA ARG A 132 -26.47 12.63 15.45
C ARG A 132 -27.78 13.41 15.24
N THR A 133 -28.91 12.88 15.70
CA THR A 133 -30.20 13.56 15.63
C THR A 133 -30.16 14.91 16.37
N ARG A 134 -29.53 14.95 17.54
CA ARG A 134 -29.34 16.19 18.31
C ARG A 134 -28.46 17.20 17.58
N LEU A 135 -27.35 16.76 16.99
CA LEU A 135 -26.44 17.59 16.21
C LEU A 135 -27.12 18.15 14.95
N ASP A 136 -27.85 17.31 14.23
CA ASP A 136 -28.60 17.69 13.03
C ASP A 136 -29.65 18.77 13.35
N ALA A 137 -30.38 18.62 14.47
CA ALA A 137 -31.35 19.62 14.94
C ALA A 137 -30.72 20.99 15.24
N MET A 138 -29.42 21.02 15.53
CA MET A 138 -28.63 22.24 15.78
C MET A 138 -27.86 22.71 14.53
N GLY A 139 -28.10 22.10 13.36
CA GLY A 139 -27.48 22.45 12.09
C GLY A 139 -26.12 21.78 11.80
N TYR A 140 -25.63 20.93 12.70
CA TYR A 140 -24.39 20.16 12.51
C TYR A 140 -24.69 18.88 11.74
N THR A 141 -24.96 19.04 10.44
CA THR A 141 -25.22 17.90 9.54
C THR A 141 -24.01 16.98 9.45
N GLN A 142 -24.26 15.68 9.23
CA GLN A 142 -23.19 14.70 8.98
C GLN A 142 -22.25 15.15 7.85
N ASP A 143 -22.80 15.65 6.74
CA ASP A 143 -22.00 16.13 5.61
C ASP A 143 -21.20 17.39 5.97
N GLY A 144 -21.76 18.30 6.76
CA GLY A 144 -21.06 19.47 7.27
C GLY A 144 -19.88 19.12 8.19
N LEU A 145 -20.08 18.15 9.08
CA LEU A 145 -19.02 17.63 9.96
C LEU A 145 -17.91 16.93 9.17
N LEU A 146 -18.28 16.12 8.17
CA LEU A 146 -17.32 15.51 7.26
C LEU A 146 -16.57 16.54 6.43
N ALA A 147 -17.24 17.55 5.87
CA ALA A 147 -16.60 18.62 5.13
C ALA A 147 -15.60 19.40 6.00
N THR A 148 -15.97 19.66 7.25
CA THR A 148 -15.08 20.28 8.25
C THR A 148 -13.86 19.39 8.53
N ALA A 149 -14.07 18.09 8.69
CA ALA A 149 -12.98 17.12 8.87
C ALA A 149 -12.02 17.11 7.68
N PHE A 150 -12.56 17.08 6.46
CA PHE A 150 -11.77 17.13 5.23
C PHE A 150 -10.98 18.44 5.11
N ALA A 151 -11.61 19.58 5.40
CA ALA A 151 -10.94 20.88 5.36
C ALA A 151 -9.74 20.93 6.34
N ARG A 152 -9.92 20.38 7.54
CA ARG A 152 -8.83 20.29 8.54
C ARG A 152 -7.74 19.31 8.15
N ALA A 153 -8.09 18.20 7.53
CA ALA A 153 -7.16 17.18 7.06
C ALA A 153 -6.45 17.55 5.74
N ALA A 154 -6.87 18.63 5.06
CA ALA A 154 -6.52 18.91 3.68
C ALA A 154 -4.99 18.95 3.43
N GLU A 155 -4.24 19.64 4.28
CA GLU A 155 -2.79 19.73 4.15
C GLU A 155 -2.12 18.36 4.29
N THR A 156 -2.52 17.58 5.28
CA THR A 156 -2.02 16.21 5.51
C THR A 156 -2.36 15.30 4.34
N ILE A 157 -3.60 15.37 3.84
CA ILE A 157 -4.04 14.59 2.67
C ILE A 157 -3.22 14.95 1.44
N VAL A 158 -2.98 16.23 1.16
CA VAL A 158 -2.17 16.67 0.02
C VAL A 158 -0.76 16.10 0.11
N ARG A 159 -0.12 16.13 1.28
CA ARG A 159 1.21 15.52 1.49
C ARG A 159 1.20 14.01 1.24
N ILE A 160 0.21 13.31 1.77
CA ILE A 160 0.04 11.86 1.57
C ILE A 160 -0.14 11.53 0.08
N GLU A 161 -0.97 12.31 -0.65
CA GLU A 161 -1.19 12.14 -2.08
C GLU A 161 0.10 12.39 -2.89
N GLN A 162 0.92 13.37 -2.50
CA GLN A 162 2.22 13.62 -3.12
C GLN A 162 3.19 12.45 -2.92
N LEU A 163 3.25 11.88 -1.71
CA LEU A 163 4.04 10.69 -1.41
C LEU A 163 3.57 9.50 -2.25
N MET A 164 2.26 9.25 -2.28
CA MET A 164 1.67 8.18 -3.07
C MET A 164 1.91 8.37 -4.58
N ALA A 165 1.81 9.60 -5.10
CA ALA A 165 2.14 9.91 -6.48
C ALA A 165 3.63 9.69 -6.79
N SER A 166 4.52 9.98 -5.83
CA SER A 166 5.94 9.65 -5.94
C SER A 166 6.15 8.13 -6.05
N CYS A 167 5.54 7.34 -5.17
CA CYS A 167 5.63 5.88 -5.22
C CYS A 167 5.09 5.31 -6.53
N ARG A 168 3.93 5.79 -7.00
CA ARG A 168 3.37 5.37 -8.29
C ARG A 168 4.32 5.65 -9.45
N ARG A 169 4.93 6.84 -9.49
CA ARG A 169 5.90 7.19 -10.55
C ARG A 169 7.12 6.28 -10.52
N GLN A 170 7.66 6.00 -9.34
CA GLN A 170 8.81 5.10 -9.18
C GLN A 170 8.45 3.67 -9.58
N PHE A 171 7.29 3.19 -9.13
CA PHE A 171 6.77 1.86 -9.47
C PHE A 171 6.59 1.69 -10.98
N SER A 172 5.90 2.64 -11.65
CA SER A 172 5.71 2.58 -13.09
C SER A 172 7.03 2.59 -13.87
N ARG A 173 8.02 3.39 -13.44
CA ARG A 173 9.36 3.39 -14.06
C ARG A 173 10.05 2.05 -13.91
N LEU A 174 10.03 1.49 -12.71
CA LEU A 174 10.66 0.21 -12.41
C LEU A 174 10.03 -0.93 -13.20
N VAL A 175 8.69 -1.03 -13.20
CA VAL A 175 7.98 -2.07 -13.95
C VAL A 175 8.26 -1.97 -15.45
N ASN A 176 8.25 -0.75 -16.01
CA ASN A 176 8.59 -0.54 -17.41
C ASN A 176 10.02 -0.97 -17.73
N GLU A 177 10.98 -0.63 -16.88
CA GLU A 177 12.39 -1.05 -17.02
C GLU A 177 12.53 -2.58 -16.97
N ALA A 178 11.84 -3.23 -16.03
CA ALA A 178 11.83 -4.69 -15.90
C ALA A 178 11.27 -5.37 -17.16
N ILE A 179 10.15 -4.85 -17.69
CA ILE A 179 9.54 -5.35 -18.93
C ILE A 179 10.49 -5.17 -20.12
N VAL A 180 11.10 -3.99 -20.29
CA VAL A 180 12.03 -3.70 -21.39
C VAL A 180 13.24 -4.64 -21.33
N ARG A 181 13.81 -4.88 -20.14
CA ARG A 181 14.93 -5.81 -19.94
C ARG A 181 14.55 -7.25 -20.26
N LYS A 182 13.37 -7.68 -19.83
CA LYS A 182 12.83 -9.01 -20.13
C LYS A 182 12.71 -9.21 -21.64
N GLU A 183 12.11 -8.26 -22.33
CA GLU A 183 11.96 -8.28 -23.79
C GLU A 183 13.31 -8.30 -24.52
N PHE A 184 14.25 -7.45 -24.11
CA PHE A 184 15.59 -7.42 -24.67
C PHE A 184 16.29 -8.77 -24.52
N ARG A 185 16.25 -9.37 -23.34
CA ARG A 185 16.83 -10.69 -23.07
C ARG A 185 16.21 -11.77 -23.95
N ILE A 186 14.88 -11.82 -24.04
CA ILE A 186 14.17 -12.80 -24.88
C ILE A 186 14.62 -12.68 -26.35
N ARG A 187 14.72 -11.45 -26.86
CA ARG A 187 15.18 -11.18 -28.23
C ARG A 187 16.64 -11.58 -28.43
N ALA A 188 17.53 -11.21 -27.50
CA ALA A 188 18.94 -11.57 -27.54
C ALA A 188 19.13 -13.10 -27.55
N HIS A 189 18.40 -13.81 -26.68
CA HIS A 189 18.47 -15.28 -26.62
C HIS A 189 17.94 -15.94 -27.90
N ARG A 190 16.85 -15.41 -28.47
CA ARG A 190 16.32 -15.88 -29.76
C ARG A 190 17.31 -15.65 -30.90
N PHE A 191 18.00 -14.51 -30.92
CA PHE A 191 19.03 -14.21 -31.90
C PHE A 191 20.24 -15.13 -31.78
N ALA A 192 20.74 -15.34 -30.56
CA ALA A 192 21.86 -16.25 -30.29
C ALA A 192 21.56 -17.69 -30.73
N LYS A 193 20.37 -18.22 -30.42
CA LYS A 193 19.93 -19.55 -30.88
C LYS A 193 19.87 -19.66 -32.40
N LYS A 194 19.38 -18.63 -33.10
CA LYS A 194 19.36 -18.60 -34.57
C LYS A 194 20.77 -18.62 -35.16
N GLN A 195 21.70 -17.86 -34.60
CA GLN A 195 23.09 -17.85 -35.05
C GLN A 195 23.79 -19.19 -34.81
N GLN A 196 23.57 -19.81 -33.65
CA GLN A 196 24.09 -21.16 -33.37
C GLN A 196 23.55 -22.19 -34.36
N ALA A 197 22.23 -22.18 -34.64
CA ALA A 197 21.63 -23.10 -35.61
C ALA A 197 22.20 -22.90 -37.02
N LYS A 198 22.43 -21.64 -37.43
CA LYS A 198 23.06 -21.31 -38.71
C LYS A 198 24.50 -21.82 -38.78
N ASN A 199 25.32 -21.55 -37.76
CA ASN A 199 26.70 -22.01 -37.71
C ASN A 199 26.81 -23.55 -37.75
N VAL A 200 25.91 -24.26 -37.08
CA VAL A 200 25.86 -25.74 -37.12
C VAL A 200 25.50 -26.23 -38.52
N SER A 201 24.53 -25.59 -39.20
CA SER A 201 24.17 -25.90 -40.59
C SER A 201 25.34 -25.66 -41.55
N ASP A 202 26.01 -24.52 -41.43
CA ASP A 202 27.14 -24.14 -42.29
C ASP A 202 28.33 -25.09 -42.09
N LEU A 203 28.58 -25.55 -40.85
CA LEU A 203 29.60 -26.56 -40.54
C LEU A 203 29.26 -27.93 -41.14
N SER A 204 28.00 -28.37 -41.04
CA SER A 204 27.56 -29.65 -41.62
C SER A 204 27.63 -29.66 -43.15
N GLN A 205 27.35 -28.52 -43.82
CA GLN A 205 27.50 -28.40 -45.28
C GLN A 205 28.97 -28.46 -45.70
N LYS A 206 29.85 -27.75 -44.99
CA LYS A 206 31.28 -27.74 -45.29
C LYS A 206 31.93 -29.13 -45.11
N SER A 207 31.56 -29.87 -44.06
CA SER A 207 32.03 -31.24 -43.87
C SER A 207 31.52 -32.23 -44.93
N ALA A 208 30.39 -31.93 -45.59
CA ALA A 208 29.90 -32.73 -46.72
C ALA A 208 30.64 -32.41 -48.02
N GLU A 209 31.12 -31.17 -48.19
CA GLU A 209 31.90 -30.75 -49.35
C GLU A 209 33.37 -31.21 -49.28
N ASP A 210 33.98 -31.24 -48.09
CA ASP A 210 35.37 -31.67 -47.90
C ASP A 210 35.57 -33.20 -47.84
N GLY A 211 34.47 -33.98 -47.89
CA GLY A 211 34.45 -35.45 -47.79
C GLY A 211 34.28 -36.20 -49.11
N VAL A 212 34.37 -35.51 -50.25
CA VAL A 212 34.31 -36.03 -51.63
C VAL A 212 35.65 -35.82 -52.32
#